data_AF-A0A1G1WKF9-F1
#
_entry.id   AF-A0A1G1WKF9-F1
#
_cell.length_a   1.000
_cell.length_b   1.000
_cell.length_c   1.000
_cell.angle_alpha   90.00
_cell.angle_beta   90.00
_cell.angle_gamma   90.00
#
_symmetry.space_group_name_H-M   'P 1'
#
loop_
_entity.id
_entity.type
_entity.pdbx_description
1 polymer ?
#
loop_
_entity_poly.entity_id
_entity_poly.type
_entity_poly.pdbx_seq_one_letter_code
_entity_poly.pdbx_strand_id
1 'polypeptide(L)' 'MEKFQVIRNGIVFELEPEEEGGFTITVPSLPGCVSFGKTIDEALEEIKDAMAGWVEVAKEEGLDVPEEVEKTVFVPN' A
#
# COMPACT_ATOMS: atom_id res chain seq x y z
N MET A 1 -0.45 -7.55 19.19
CA MET A 1 0.80 -7.19 18.49
C MET A 1 0.76 -5.70 18.20
N GLU A 2 1.89 -4.99 18.18
CA GLU A 2 1.91 -3.55 17.92
C GLU A 2 2.03 -3.30 16.41
N LYS A 3 1.16 -2.42 15.88
CA LYS A 3 1.30 -1.93 14.51
C LYS A 3 2.58 -1.11 14.38
N PHE A 4 3.23 -1.20 13.23
CA PHE A 4 4.41 -0.38 12.94
C PHE A 4 4.33 0.21 11.55
N GLN A 5 5.10 1.26 11.33
CA GLN A 5 5.09 2.01 10.08
C GLN A 5 6.42 1.84 9.35
N VAL A 6 6.33 1.67 8.04
CA VAL A 6 7.47 1.63 7.12
C VAL A 6 7.29 2.74 6.10
N ILE A 7 8.34 3.53 5.87
CA ILE A 7 8.32 4.61 4.88
C ILE A 7 9.17 4.19 3.69
N ARG A 8 8.59 4.16 2.49
CA ARG A 8 9.32 3.94 1.23
C ARG A 8 8.90 4.98 0.21
N ASN A 9 9.87 5.65 -0.41
CA ASN A 9 9.64 6.69 -1.42
C ASN A 9 8.67 7.81 -0.98
N GLY A 10 8.65 8.15 0.32
CA GLY A 10 7.73 9.13 0.90
C GLY A 10 6.39 8.56 1.37
N ILE A 11 6.02 7.36 0.92
CA ILE A 11 4.76 6.70 1.24
C ILE A 11 4.87 5.97 2.57
N VAL A 12 3.88 6.18 3.44
CA VAL A 12 3.72 5.48 4.71
C VAL A 12 2.91 4.20 4.49
N PHE A 13 3.48 3.08 4.91
CA PHE A 13 2.82 1.78 4.99
C PHE A 13 2.65 1.41 6.46
N GLU A 14 1.43 1.08 6.86
CA GLU A 14 1.17 0.55 8.20
C GLU A 14 1.05 -0.96 8.10
N LEU A 15 1.80 -1.66 8.95
CA LEU A 15 1.75 -3.11 9.04
C LEU A 15 1.22 -3.52 10.40
N GLU A 16 0.21 -4.38 10.39
CA GLU A 16 -0.37 -5.03 11.54
C GLU A 16 -0.04 -6.53 11.51
N PRO A 17 0.66 -7.08 12.50
CA PRO A 17 0.91 -8.52 12.57
C PRO A 17 -0.37 -9.27 12.96
N GLU A 18 -0.68 -10.35 12.24
CA GLU A 18 -1.86 -11.19 12.48
C GLU A 18 -1.57 -12.33 13.47
N GLU A 19 -2.58 -12.76 14.25
CA GLU A 19 -2.44 -13.86 15.23
C GLU A 19 -2.07 -15.20 14.58
N GLU A 20 -2.56 -15.46 13.37
CA GLU A 20 -2.26 -16.67 12.59
C GLU A 20 -0.93 -16.58 11.83
N GLY A 21 -0.24 -15.44 11.91
CA GLY A 21 1.00 -15.13 11.21
C GLY A 21 0.77 -14.33 9.92
N GLY A 22 1.84 -13.66 9.47
CA GLY A 22 1.78 -12.70 8.38
C GLY A 22 1.47 -11.28 8.85
N PHE A 23 1.24 -10.40 7.88
CA PHE A 23 1.07 -8.97 8.08
C PHE A 23 -0.05 -8.44 7.19
N THR A 24 -1.04 -7.82 7.81
CA THR A 24 -1.97 -6.94 7.12
C THR A 24 -1.26 -5.62 6.86
N ILE A 25 -1.31 -5.12 5.64
CA ILE A 25 -0.67 -3.87 5.23
C ILE A 25 -1.71 -2.90 4.69
N THR A 26 -1.60 -1.63 5.08
CA THR A 26 -2.48 -0.55 4.63
C THR A 26 -1.69 0.69 4.29
N VAL A 27 -2.22 1.52 3.39
CA VAL A 27 -1.64 2.81 3.01
C VAL A 27 -2.57 3.93 3.49
N PRO A 28 -2.24 4.67 4.56
CA PRO A 28 -3.13 5.69 5.13
C PRO A 28 -3.49 6.81 4.15
N SER A 29 -2.57 7.14 3.24
CA SER A 29 -2.78 8.11 2.18
C SER A 29 -3.78 7.64 1.10
N LEU A 30 -4.08 6.34 1.05
CA LEU A 30 -4.99 5.70 0.09
C LEU A 30 -6.08 4.94 0.85
N PRO A 31 -7.11 5.64 1.36
CA PRO A 31 -8.12 5.02 2.19
C PRO A 31 -8.80 3.86 1.47
N GLY A 32 -8.90 2.72 2.16
CA GLY A 32 -9.45 1.48 1.62
C GLY A 32 -8.44 0.58 0.89
N CYS A 33 -7.21 1.05 0.65
CA CYS A 33 -6.15 0.21 0.09
C CYS A 33 -5.53 -0.66 1.20
N VAL A 34 -5.88 -1.94 1.18
CA VAL A 34 -5.45 -2.97 2.14
C VAL A 34 -4.99 -4.20 1.39
N SER A 35 -3.94 -4.85 1.89
CA SER A 35 -3.48 -6.14 1.41
C SER A 35 -2.92 -6.98 2.56
N PHE A 36 -2.48 -8.20 2.26
CA PHE A 36 -1.91 -9.13 3.23
C PHE A 36 -0.75 -9.89 2.61
N GLY A 37 0.28 -10.18 3.41
CA GLY A 37 1.35 -11.09 3.02
C GLY A 37 1.92 -11.84 4.21
N LYS A 38 2.45 -13.05 3.96
CA LYS A 38 3.08 -13.87 5.02
C LYS A 38 4.38 -13.26 5.55
N THR A 39 4.98 -12.37 4.78
CA THR A 39 6.17 -11.60 5.15
C THR A 39 5.95 -10.13 4.86
N ILE A 40 6.77 -9.26 5.46
CA ILE A 40 6.74 -7.82 5.19
C ILE A 40 6.98 -7.53 3.71
N ASP A 41 7.89 -8.26 3.07
CA ASP A 41 8.22 -8.06 1.66
C ASP A 41 7.06 -8.50 0.75
N GLU A 42 6.47 -9.67 1.03
CA GLU A 42 5.26 -10.16 0.33
C GLU A 42 4.10 -9.16 0.48
N ALA A 43 3.84 -8.65 1.69
CA ALA A 43 2.81 -7.65 1.92
C ALA A 43 3.09 -6.36 1.12
N LEU A 44 4.35 -5.92 1.07
CA LEU A 44 4.77 -4.74 0.30
C LEU A 44 4.73 -4.95 -1.22
N GLU A 45 4.83 -6.19 -1.71
CA GLU A 45 4.61 -6.50 -3.11
C GLU A 45 3.12 -6.47 -3.43
N GLU A 46 2.30 -7.20 -2.66
CA GLU A 46 0.85 -7.31 -2.88
C GLU A 46 0.13 -5.96 -2.75
N ILE A 47 0.56 -5.08 -1.84
CA ILE A 47 -0.05 -3.74 -1.70
C ILE A 47 0.22 -2.86 -2.92
N LYS A 48 1.31 -3.06 -3.68
CA LYS A 48 1.60 -2.24 -4.87
C LYS A 48 0.59 -2.46 -5.97
N ASP A 49 0.17 -3.71 -6.20
CA ASP A 49 -0.91 -4.03 -7.13
C ASP A 49 -2.23 -3.42 -6.68
N ALA A 50 -2.54 -3.49 -5.38
CA ALA A 50 -3.73 -2.84 -4.82
C ALA A 50 -3.70 -1.31 -5.00
N MET A 51 -2.52 -0.69 -4.80
CA MET A 51 -2.31 0.73 -5.06
C MET A 51 -2.52 1.07 -6.54
N ALA A 52 -2.09 0.21 -7.46
CA ALA A 52 -2.30 0.43 -8.90
C ALA A 52 -3.78 0.53 -9.24
N GLY A 53 -4.57 -0.46 -8.81
CA GLY A 53 -6.02 -0.45 -9.02
C GLY A 53 -6.72 0.74 -8.34
N TRP A 54 -6.27 1.12 -7.14
CA TRP A 54 -6.81 2.30 -6.46
C TRP A 54 -6.56 3.58 -7.28
N VAL A 55 -5.35 3.74 -7.82
CA VAL A 55 -4.98 4.92 -8.63
C VAL A 55 -5.75 4.96 -9.95
N GLU A 56 -5.97 3.81 -10.60
CA GLU A 56 -6.79 3.74 -11.81
C GLU A 56 -8.22 4.22 -11.54
N VAL A 57 -8.88 3.69 -10.51
CA VAL A 57 -10.23 4.11 -10.12
C VAL A 57 -10.27 5.58 -9.71
N ALA A 58 -9.29 6.04 -8.92
CA ALA A 58 -9.20 7.44 -8.51
C ALA A 58 -9.10 8.39 -9.71
N LYS A 59 -8.35 8.01 -10.76
CA LYS A 59 -8.25 8.78 -12.00
C LYS A 59 -9.57 8.79 -12.79
N GLU A 60 -10.28 7.67 -12.86
CA GLU A 60 -11.59 7.58 -13.52
C GLU A 60 -12.64 8.47 -12.82
N GLU A 61 -12.60 8.52 -11.49
CA GLU A 61 -13.49 9.35 -10.65
C GLU A 61 -13.04 10.82 -10.56
N GLY A 62 -11.90 11.19 -11.15
CA GLY A 62 -11.36 12.56 -11.11
C GLY A 62 -10.85 13.00 -9.73
N LEU A 63 -10.43 12.04 -8.90
CA LEU A 63 -9.81 12.29 -7.60
C LEU A 63 -8.33 12.65 -7.75
N ASP A 64 -7.85 13.50 -6.84
CA ASP A 64 -6.44 13.88 -6.78
C ASP A 64 -5.62 12.73 -6.19
N VAL A 65 -4.61 12.27 -6.95
CA VAL A 65 -3.73 11.18 -6.54
C VAL A 65 -2.38 11.78 -6.13
N PRO A 66 -1.84 11.44 -4.95
CA PRO A 66 -0.51 11.91 -4.53
C PRO A 66 0.57 11.53 -5.56
N GLU A 67 1.40 12.49 -5.96
CA GLU A 67 2.49 12.26 -6.93
C GLU A 67 3.44 11.13 -6.53
N GLU A 68 3.71 10.96 -5.23
CA GLU A 68 4.55 9.88 -4.69
C GLU A 68 3.97 8.49 -4.97
N VAL A 69 2.64 8.36 -4.87
CA VAL A 69 1.90 7.13 -5.15
C VAL A 69 1.93 6.87 -6.65
N GLU A 70 1.66 7.88 -7.47
CA GLU A 70 1.71 7.74 -8.93
C GLU A 70 3.10 7.29 -9.41
N LYS A 71 4.17 7.93 -8.92
CA LYS A 71 5.55 7.53 -9.25
C LYS A 71 5.89 6.12 -8.77
N THR A 72 5.32 5.67 -7.66
CA THR A 72 5.60 4.32 -7.14
C THR A 72 4.86 3.23 -7.92
N VAL A 73 3.66 3.52 -8.43
CA VAL A 73 2.83 2.59 -9.20
C VAL A 73 3.30 2.46 -10.66
N PHE A 74 3.72 3.56 -11.29
CA PHE A 74 3.97 3.60 -12.74
C PHE A 74 5.44 3.63 -13.16
N VAL A 75 6.39 3.53 -12.22
CA VAL A 75 7.82 3.41 -12.57
C VAL A 75 8.20 1.93 -12.65
N PRO A 76 8.64 1.42 -13.81
CA PRO A 76 9.18 0.07 -13.88
C PRO A 76 10.47 -0.01 -13.04
N ASN A 77 10.50 -0.98 -12.12
CA ASN A 77 11.66 -1.31 -11.29
C ASN A 77 12.87 -1.76 -12.14
#